data_AF-A0A7K2P0G1-F1
#
_entry.id   AF-A0A7K2P0G1-F1
#
_cell.length_a   1.000
_cell.length_b   1.000
_cell.length_c   1.000
_cell.angle_alpha   90.00
_cell.angle_beta   90.00
_cell.angle_gamma   90.00
#
_symmetry.space_group_name_H-M   'P 1'
#
loop_
_entity.id
_entity.type
_entity.pdbx_description
1 polymer ?
#
loop_
_entity_poly.entity_id
_entity_poly.type
_entity_poly.pdbx_seq_one_letter_code
_entity_poly.pdbx_strand_id
1 'polypeptide(L)'
;MDDNHLGEFLRARRAGLRPQDVNMASHGLRRVAGLRREEVAVLAGVNVDYYTRLEQGRERHPSPQVLDALGRALHLDPEASAHLHRLAGVSPTGRDLLHATERVGPALRQLMDGYAHTPAFVMSRTLDVLAANALADALFAPFTPADNLARMIFLDPAGREFYQEWDRAAQAVVANLRQAHGFDPEHPRLRR
;
A
#
# COMPACT_ATOMS: atom_id res chain seq x y z
N MET A 1 16.47 4.98 16.36
CA MET A 1 15.54 6.12 16.36
C MET A 1 14.26 5.58 15.77
N ASP A 2 13.26 5.31 16.60
CA ASP A 2 12.06 4.62 16.14
C ASP A 2 11.22 5.59 15.30
N ASP A 3 11.28 5.40 13.98
CA ASP A 3 10.58 6.23 13.02
C ASP A 3 9.06 6.20 13.32
N ASN A 4 8.44 7.37 13.42
CA ASN A 4 7.01 7.51 13.76
C ASN A 4 6.22 7.91 12.51
N HIS A 5 6.22 7.05 11.51
CA HIS A 5 5.54 7.31 10.24
C HIS A 5 4.05 7.60 10.41
N LEU A 6 3.38 6.96 11.37
CA LEU A 6 1.98 7.24 11.70
C LEU A 6 1.78 8.70 12.12
N GLY A 7 2.57 9.17 13.10
CA GLY A 7 2.43 10.54 13.59
C GLY A 7 2.87 11.59 12.57
N GLU A 8 3.85 11.29 11.73
CA GLU A 8 4.25 12.14 10.61
C GLU A 8 3.15 12.28 9.57
N PHE A 9 2.53 11.16 9.18
CA PHE A 9 1.40 11.14 8.27
C PHE A 9 0.22 11.96 8.81
N LEU A 10 -0.15 11.76 10.08
CA LEU A 10 -1.23 12.51 10.73
C LEU A 10 -0.92 14.03 10.76
N ARG A 11 0.32 14.40 11.08
CA ARG A 11 0.75 15.80 11.09
C ARG A 11 0.68 16.43 9.71
N ALA A 12 1.11 15.72 8.67
CA ALA A 12 1.07 16.19 7.30
C ALA A 12 -0.38 16.40 6.81
N ARG A 13 -1.27 15.42 7.06
CA ARG A 13 -2.68 15.52 6.69
C ARG A 13 -3.40 16.64 7.43
N ARG A 14 -3.13 16.81 8.73
CA ARG A 14 -3.67 17.92 9.53
C ARG A 14 -3.21 19.28 9.02
N ALA A 15 -1.93 19.42 8.65
CA ALA A 15 -1.39 20.67 8.14
C ALA A 15 -1.97 21.06 6.77
N GLY A 16 -2.40 20.08 5.97
CA GLY A 16 -2.96 20.30 4.63
C GLY A 16 -4.46 20.65 4.59
N LEU A 17 -5.21 20.48 5.68
CA LEU A 17 -6.63 20.81 5.73
C LEU A 17 -6.88 22.14 6.42
N ARG A 18 -7.74 22.98 5.83
CA ARG A 18 -8.23 24.18 6.48
C ARG A 18 -9.57 23.87 7.18
N PRO A 19 -9.95 24.64 8.21
CA PRO A 19 -11.20 24.40 8.91
C PRO A 19 -12.44 24.53 8.02
N GLN A 20 -12.39 25.42 7.01
CA GLN A 20 -13.51 25.53 6.07
C GLN A 20 -13.72 24.24 5.27
N ASP A 21 -12.64 23.49 5.00
CA ASP A 21 -12.70 22.25 4.23
C ASP A 21 -13.42 21.12 5.03
N VAL A 22 -13.54 21.28 6.36
CA VAL A 22 -14.21 20.35 7.29
C VAL A 22 -15.40 20.99 8.01
N ASN A 23 -15.96 22.07 7.45
CA ASN A 23 -17.11 22.80 7.99
C ASN A 23 -16.94 23.32 9.43
N MET A 24 -15.71 23.59 9.87
CA MET A 24 -15.42 24.23 11.14
C MET A 24 -15.30 25.75 10.99
N ALA A 25 -15.93 26.47 11.92
CA ALA A 25 -15.75 27.91 12.04
C ALA A 25 -14.33 28.23 12.55
N SER A 26 -13.70 29.24 11.96
CA SER A 26 -12.39 29.71 12.36
C SER A 26 -12.55 30.95 13.26
N HIS A 27 -12.11 30.86 14.52
CA HIS A 27 -12.20 31.97 15.49
C HIS A 27 -10.81 32.45 15.96
N GLY A 28 -10.65 33.78 16.05
CA GLY A 28 -9.49 34.45 16.66
C GLY A 28 -8.20 34.48 15.80
N LEU A 29 -7.11 34.99 16.41
CA LEU A 29 -5.78 35.02 15.81
C LEU A 29 -5.20 33.59 15.75
N ARG A 30 -4.97 33.07 14.55
CA ARG A 30 -4.47 31.70 14.32
C ARG A 30 -2.99 31.71 13.96
N ARG A 31 -2.23 30.79 14.56
CA ARG A 31 -0.77 30.63 14.35
C ARG A 31 -0.39 29.58 13.30
N VAL A 32 -1.33 28.76 12.83
CA VAL A 32 -1.09 27.62 11.92
C VAL A 32 -2.06 27.72 10.74
N ALA A 33 -1.66 27.43 9.50
CA ALA A 33 -2.59 27.52 8.36
C ALA A 33 -3.63 26.38 8.33
N GLY A 34 -3.20 25.17 8.72
CA GLY A 34 -4.07 23.99 8.77
C GLY A 34 -4.83 23.81 10.09
N LEU A 35 -5.43 22.64 10.26
CA LEU A 35 -6.18 22.27 11.46
C LEU A 35 -5.28 22.21 12.71
N ARG A 36 -5.85 22.60 13.85
CA ARG A 36 -5.24 22.44 15.17
C ARG A 36 -5.46 21.02 15.69
N ARG A 37 -4.67 20.61 16.69
CA ARG A 37 -4.82 19.30 17.32
C ARG A 37 -6.19 19.18 18.00
N GLU A 38 -6.64 20.25 18.66
CA GLU A 38 -7.97 20.27 19.29
C GLU A 38 -9.10 20.09 18.26
N GLU A 39 -8.96 20.67 17.06
CA GLU A 39 -9.97 20.61 16.00
C GLU A 39 -10.09 19.18 15.45
N VAL A 40 -8.96 18.52 15.15
CA VAL A 40 -8.97 17.12 14.70
C VAL A 40 -9.52 16.19 15.80
N ALA A 41 -9.15 16.43 17.06
CA ALA A 41 -9.62 15.62 18.17
C ALA A 41 -11.15 15.68 18.33
N VAL A 42 -11.72 16.88 18.20
CA VAL A 42 -13.18 17.09 18.20
C VAL A 42 -13.85 16.38 17.02
N LEU A 43 -13.33 16.54 15.80
CA LEU A 43 -13.88 15.92 14.60
C LEU A 43 -13.82 14.38 14.65
N ALA A 44 -12.76 13.82 15.22
CA ALA A 44 -12.58 12.38 15.36
C ALA A 44 -13.25 11.79 16.62
N GLY A 45 -13.81 12.62 17.50
CA GLY A 45 -14.40 12.17 18.77
C GLY A 45 -13.37 11.54 19.72
N VAL A 46 -12.12 12.01 19.69
CA VAL A 46 -11.03 11.52 20.57
C VAL A 46 -10.52 12.61 21.49
N ASN A 47 -9.80 12.23 22.54
CA ASN A 47 -9.14 13.19 23.42
C ASN A 47 -7.95 13.87 22.71
N VAL A 48 -7.79 15.19 22.90
CA VAL A 48 -6.68 15.98 22.33
C VAL A 48 -5.29 15.47 22.75
N ASP A 49 -5.13 15.01 24.00
CA ASP A 49 -3.89 14.44 24.50
C ASP A 49 -3.61 13.10 23.84
N TYR A 50 -4.65 12.32 23.55
CA TYR A 50 -4.53 11.06 22.82
C TYR A 50 -4.03 11.30 21.39
N TYR A 51 -4.66 12.23 20.65
CA TYR A 51 -4.19 12.61 19.31
C TYR A 51 -2.77 13.18 19.33
N THR A 52 -2.42 13.98 20.35
CA THR A 52 -1.06 14.50 20.52
C THR A 52 -0.04 13.39 20.72
N ARG A 53 -0.37 12.34 21.50
CA ARG A 53 0.51 11.18 21.69
C ARG A 53 0.72 10.36 20.41
N LEU A 54 -0.30 10.25 19.55
CA LEU A 54 -0.16 9.63 18.21
C LEU A 54 0.84 10.41 17.34
N GLU A 55 0.68 11.73 17.23
CA GLU A 55 1.63 12.57 16.47
C GLU A 55 3.07 12.51 16.99
N GLN A 56 3.23 12.29 18.30
CA GLN A 56 4.54 12.18 18.97
C GLN A 56 5.11 10.76 18.97
N GLY A 57 4.33 9.75 18.58
CA GLY A 57 4.77 8.35 18.53
C GLY A 57 4.85 7.68 19.88
N ARG A 58 4.23 8.30 20.90
CA ARG A 58 4.06 7.75 22.25
C ARG A 58 2.88 6.78 22.32
N GLU A 59 1.95 6.90 21.38
CA GLU A 59 0.89 5.93 21.12
C GLU A 59 1.07 5.43 19.68
N ARG A 60 1.08 4.10 19.48
CA ARG A 60 1.40 3.49 18.19
C ARG A 60 0.32 2.52 17.68
N HIS A 61 -0.62 2.15 18.54
CA HIS A 61 -1.63 1.13 18.23
C HIS A 61 -3.06 1.62 18.50
N PRO A 62 -3.51 2.67 17.79
CA PRO A 62 -4.92 3.06 17.84
C PRO A 62 -5.82 1.94 17.33
N SER A 63 -7.04 1.87 17.86
CA SER A 63 -8.02 0.87 17.42
C SER A 63 -8.50 1.15 15.99
N PRO A 64 -9.03 0.13 15.27
CA PRO A 64 -9.63 0.34 13.94
C PRO A 64 -10.68 1.45 13.94
N GLN A 65 -11.53 1.51 14.97
CA GLN A 65 -12.57 2.52 15.10
C GLN A 65 -11.99 3.94 15.20
N VAL A 66 -10.87 4.11 15.92
CA VAL A 66 -10.17 5.40 16.03
C VAL A 66 -9.55 5.77 14.67
N LEU A 67 -8.98 4.81 13.94
CA LEU A 67 -8.41 5.04 12.62
C LEU A 67 -9.50 5.46 11.61
N ASP A 68 -10.65 4.80 11.62
CA ASP A 68 -11.80 5.18 10.78
C ASP A 68 -12.28 6.60 11.11
N ALA A 69 -12.34 6.94 12.40
CA ALA A 69 -12.75 8.27 12.84
C ALA A 69 -11.75 9.35 12.43
N LEU A 70 -10.44 9.08 12.54
CA LEU A 70 -9.38 9.97 12.06
C LEU A 70 -9.40 10.10 10.53
N GLY A 71 -9.66 9.01 9.80
CA GLY A 71 -9.81 9.03 8.34
C GLY A 71 -10.95 9.94 7.90
N ARG A 72 -12.11 9.85 8.56
CA ARG A 72 -13.24 10.75 8.33
C ARG A 72 -12.92 12.20 8.72
N ALA A 73 -12.35 12.43 9.90
CA ALA A 73 -12.02 13.77 10.39
C ALA A 73 -11.01 14.51 9.49
N LEU A 74 -10.11 13.76 8.86
CA LEU A 74 -9.08 14.28 7.96
C LEU A 74 -9.45 14.15 6.47
N HIS A 75 -10.73 13.90 6.14
CA HIS A 75 -11.23 13.80 4.77
C HIS A 75 -10.31 12.92 3.87
N LEU A 76 -9.82 11.79 4.40
CA LEU A 76 -8.93 10.93 3.66
C LEU A 76 -9.70 10.20 2.56
N ASP A 77 -9.12 10.19 1.36
CA ASP A 77 -9.58 9.31 0.29
C ASP A 77 -9.35 7.82 0.66
N PRO A 78 -9.94 6.87 -0.09
CA PRO A 78 -9.81 5.44 0.23
C PRO A 78 -8.36 4.94 0.29
N GLU A 79 -7.46 5.49 -0.53
CA GLU A 79 -6.06 5.07 -0.58
C GLU A 79 -5.29 5.58 0.65
N ALA A 80 -5.49 6.84 1.02
CA ALA A 80 -4.92 7.47 2.20
C ALA A 80 -5.45 6.84 3.49
N SER A 81 -6.73 6.47 3.53
CA SER A 81 -7.32 5.73 4.66
C SER A 81 -6.70 4.34 4.78
N ALA A 82 -6.56 3.60 3.68
CA ALA A 82 -5.87 2.32 3.70
C ALA A 82 -4.41 2.45 4.16
N HIS A 83 -3.72 3.52 3.77
CA HIS A 83 -2.37 3.80 4.24
C HIS A 83 -2.31 4.10 5.74
N LEU A 84 -3.22 4.92 6.27
CA LEU A 84 -3.33 5.21 7.71
C LEU A 84 -3.45 3.91 8.53
N HIS A 85 -4.29 2.98 8.08
CA HIS A 85 -4.48 1.67 8.72
C HIS A 85 -3.21 0.80 8.70
N ARG A 86 -2.47 0.80 7.58
CA ARG A 86 -1.17 0.12 7.47
C ARG A 86 -0.14 0.69 8.42
N LEU A 87 -0.04 2.02 8.51
CA LEU A 87 0.91 2.71 9.40
C LEU A 87 0.66 2.39 10.88
N ALA A 88 -0.60 2.17 11.27
CA ALA A 88 -0.96 1.75 12.63
C ALA A 88 -0.81 0.24 12.88
N GLY A 89 -0.40 -0.54 11.87
CA GLY A 89 -0.31 -2.00 11.93
C GLY A 89 -1.68 -2.70 12.01
N VAL A 90 -2.76 -1.98 11.74
CA VAL A 90 -4.15 -2.45 11.71
C VAL A 90 -4.54 -2.65 10.25
N SER A 91 -3.90 -3.60 9.59
CA SER A 91 -4.29 -3.95 8.23
C SER A 91 -5.69 -4.59 8.27
N PRO A 92 -6.69 -4.13 7.48
CA PRO A 92 -8.02 -4.76 7.40
C PRO A 92 -7.94 -6.24 7.01
N THR A 93 -6.86 -6.59 6.32
CA THR A 93 -6.41 -7.95 6.10
C THR A 93 -5.28 -8.23 7.10
N GLY A 94 -5.58 -8.93 8.20
CA GLY A 94 -4.66 -9.19 9.29
C GLY A 94 -3.28 -9.69 8.84
N ARG A 95 -2.26 -9.55 9.71
CA ARG A 95 -0.88 -9.99 9.44
C ARG A 95 -0.79 -11.45 8.96
N ASP A 96 -1.77 -12.29 9.31
CA ASP A 96 -1.90 -13.67 8.81
C ASP A 96 -2.16 -13.75 7.29
N LEU A 97 -2.82 -12.77 6.68
CA LEU A 97 -2.98 -12.69 5.22
C LEU A 97 -1.74 -12.16 4.50
N LEU A 98 -0.82 -11.49 5.22
CA LEU A 98 0.48 -11.08 4.66
C LEU A 98 1.41 -12.29 4.46
N HIS A 99 1.18 -13.37 5.21
CA HIS A 99 1.94 -14.63 5.14
C HIS A 99 1.09 -15.82 4.64
N ALA A 100 -0.17 -15.58 4.27
CA ALA A 100 -0.97 -16.60 3.62
C ALA A 100 -0.27 -16.99 2.32
N THR A 101 -0.07 -18.28 2.09
CA THR A 101 0.47 -18.76 0.82
C THR A 101 -0.45 -18.27 -0.30
N GLU A 102 0.04 -17.34 -1.11
CA GLU A 102 -0.73 -16.78 -2.21
C GLU A 102 -0.99 -17.90 -3.24
N ARG A 103 -2.20 -18.46 -3.20
CA ARG A 103 -2.61 -19.57 -4.07
C ARG A 103 -3.76 -19.12 -4.95
N VAL A 104 -3.63 -19.38 -6.24
CA VAL A 104 -4.70 -19.14 -7.21
C VAL A 104 -5.77 -20.20 -7.04
N GLY A 105 -6.98 -19.77 -6.67
CA GLY A 105 -8.14 -20.65 -6.52
C GLY A 105 -8.59 -21.27 -7.85
N PRO A 106 -9.30 -22.41 -7.80
CA PRO A 106 -9.66 -23.17 -9.00
C PRO A 106 -10.56 -22.40 -9.97
N ALA A 107 -11.50 -21.59 -9.47
CA ALA A 107 -12.40 -20.79 -10.32
C ALA A 107 -11.66 -19.73 -11.15
N LEU A 108 -10.63 -19.08 -10.57
CA LEU A 108 -9.80 -18.11 -11.29
C LEU A 108 -8.93 -18.80 -12.33
N ARG A 109 -8.36 -19.98 -12.02
CA ARG A 109 -7.65 -20.79 -13.02
C ARG A 109 -8.56 -21.15 -14.20
N GLN A 110 -9.75 -21.66 -13.91
CA GLN A 110 -10.73 -22.00 -14.95
C GLN A 110 -11.11 -20.79 -15.82
N LEU A 111 -11.27 -19.61 -15.21
CA LEU A 111 -11.52 -18.38 -15.96
C LEU A 111 -10.34 -18.02 -16.89
N MET A 112 -9.11 -18.12 -16.39
CA MET A 112 -7.90 -17.86 -17.19
C MET A 112 -7.76 -18.83 -18.36
N ASP A 113 -8.06 -20.10 -18.14
CA ASP A 113 -8.05 -21.15 -19.18
C ASP A 113 -9.15 -20.94 -20.22
N GLY A 114 -10.21 -20.18 -19.88
CA GLY A 114 -11.26 -19.77 -20.81
C GLY A 114 -10.82 -18.70 -21.83
N TYR A 115 -9.68 -18.02 -21.61
CA TYR A 115 -9.15 -17.04 -22.56
C TYR A 115 -8.36 -17.70 -23.69
N ALA A 116 -9.08 -18.17 -24.71
CA ALA A 116 -8.53 -18.94 -25.83
C ALA A 116 -7.49 -18.20 -26.70
N HIS A 117 -7.48 -16.86 -26.69
CA HIS A 117 -6.62 -16.04 -27.56
C HIS A 117 -5.83 -14.98 -26.82
N THR A 118 -5.78 -15.04 -25.48
CA THR A 118 -5.12 -14.02 -24.66
C THR A 118 -4.24 -14.68 -23.61
N PRO A 119 -2.91 -14.40 -23.59
CA PRO A 119 -2.06 -14.76 -22.48
C PRO A 119 -2.58 -14.15 -21.17
N ALA A 120 -2.73 -14.98 -20.15
CA ALA A 120 -3.18 -14.54 -18.83
C ALA A 120 -2.34 -15.19 -17.74
N PHE A 121 -1.93 -14.40 -16.76
CA PHE A 121 -1.20 -14.87 -15.59
C PHE A 121 -1.59 -14.05 -14.36
N VAL A 122 -1.38 -14.63 -13.19
CA VAL A 122 -1.59 -14.00 -11.89
C VAL A 122 -0.22 -13.86 -11.23
N MET A 123 0.02 -12.70 -10.62
CA MET A 123 1.27 -12.44 -9.90
C MET A 123 1.03 -11.99 -8.46
N SER A 124 2.01 -12.27 -7.60
CA SER A 124 2.07 -11.77 -6.23
C SER A 124 2.40 -10.29 -6.20
N ARG A 125 2.24 -9.68 -5.02
CA ARG A 125 2.73 -8.31 -4.77
C ARG A 125 4.25 -8.20 -4.88
N THR A 126 4.96 -9.30 -4.66
CA THR A 126 6.42 -9.42 -4.88
C THR A 126 6.79 -9.91 -6.27
N LEU A 127 5.83 -9.88 -7.20
CA LEU A 127 5.98 -10.16 -8.62
C LEU A 127 6.27 -11.63 -8.97
N ASP A 128 5.99 -12.56 -8.06
CA ASP A 128 6.04 -14.00 -8.32
C ASP A 128 4.85 -14.40 -9.18
N VAL A 129 5.08 -15.18 -10.24
CA VAL A 129 4.01 -15.73 -11.09
C VAL A 129 3.35 -16.90 -10.33
N LEU A 130 2.09 -16.73 -9.97
CA LEU A 130 1.32 -17.69 -9.16
C LEU A 130 0.53 -18.70 -10.01
N ALA A 131 0.14 -18.27 -11.21
CA ALA A 131 -0.47 -19.10 -12.23
C ALA A 131 -0.32 -18.43 -13.60
N ALA A 132 -0.28 -19.23 -14.65
CA ALA A 132 -0.32 -18.82 -16.04
C ALA A 132 -1.25 -19.77 -16.79
N ASN A 133 -1.91 -19.28 -17.84
CA ASN A 133 -2.56 -20.14 -18.83
C ASN A 133 -1.53 -20.58 -19.88
N ALA A 134 -1.90 -21.54 -20.73
CA ALA A 134 -0.99 -22.12 -21.73
C ALA A 134 -0.37 -21.08 -22.68
N LEU A 135 -1.08 -20.00 -23.01
CA LEU A 135 -0.55 -18.92 -23.84
C LEU A 135 0.46 -18.04 -23.10
N ALA A 136 0.26 -17.79 -21.80
CA ALA A 136 1.25 -17.11 -20.97
C ALA A 136 2.48 -17.99 -20.72
N ASP A 137 2.31 -19.30 -20.55
CA ASP A 137 3.45 -20.24 -20.49
C ASP A 137 4.27 -20.22 -21.79
N ALA A 138 3.60 -20.24 -22.94
CA ALA A 138 4.26 -20.12 -24.24
C ALA A 138 4.96 -18.77 -24.43
N LEU A 139 4.35 -17.68 -23.93
CA LEU A 139 4.94 -16.35 -23.95
C LEU A 139 6.22 -16.29 -23.11
N PHE A 140 6.19 -16.86 -21.90
CA PHE A 140 7.34 -16.84 -20.98
C PHE A 140 8.34 -18.00 -21.17
N ALA A 141 8.14 -18.85 -22.18
CA ALA A 141 9.03 -19.97 -22.50
C ALA A 141 10.53 -19.62 -22.65
N PRO A 142 10.94 -18.40 -23.06
CA PRO A 142 12.36 -18.03 -23.10
C PRO A 142 13.03 -17.91 -21.73
N PHE A 143 12.27 -17.77 -20.63
CA PHE A 143 12.81 -17.55 -19.29
C PHE A 143 13.03 -18.85 -18.53
N THR A 144 14.14 -18.96 -17.78
CA THR A 144 14.45 -20.14 -16.96
C THR A 144 15.08 -19.73 -15.62
N PRO A 145 14.30 -19.69 -14.51
CA PRO A 145 12.87 -19.98 -14.41
C PRO A 145 11.96 -18.79 -14.79
N ALA A 146 10.79 -19.08 -15.35
CA ALA A 146 9.69 -18.13 -15.52
C ALA A 146 8.87 -17.99 -14.21
N ASP A 147 9.50 -17.54 -13.13
CA ASP A 147 8.93 -17.57 -11.77
C ASP A 147 8.59 -16.20 -11.18
N ASN A 148 9.33 -15.16 -11.54
CA ASN A 148 9.21 -13.84 -10.94
C ASN A 148 9.62 -12.76 -11.94
N LEU A 149 8.75 -11.78 -12.18
CA LEU A 149 8.99 -10.78 -13.22
C LEU A 149 10.25 -9.94 -12.96
N ALA A 150 10.61 -9.69 -11.70
CA ALA A 150 11.83 -8.97 -11.37
C ALA A 150 13.08 -9.79 -11.68
N ARG A 151 13.05 -11.11 -11.44
CA ARG A 151 14.16 -12.00 -11.82
C ARG A 151 14.27 -12.11 -13.34
N MET A 152 13.13 -12.30 -14.01
CA MET A 152 13.06 -12.42 -15.47
C MET A 152 13.60 -11.16 -16.17
N ILE A 153 13.26 -9.96 -15.70
CA ILE A 153 13.71 -8.73 -16.37
C ILE A 153 15.16 -8.32 -16.06
N PHE A 154 15.65 -8.59 -14.84
CA PHE A 154 16.94 -8.07 -14.38
C PHE A 154 18.06 -9.12 -14.31
N LEU A 155 17.72 -10.40 -14.11
CA LEU A 155 18.70 -11.47 -13.87
C LEU A 155 18.76 -12.49 -15.00
N ASP A 156 17.65 -12.73 -15.70
CA ASP A 156 17.63 -13.64 -16.84
C ASP A 156 18.15 -12.93 -18.11
N PRO A 157 19.10 -13.53 -18.86
CA PRO A 157 19.60 -12.97 -20.12
C PRO A 157 18.49 -12.64 -21.14
N ALA A 158 17.42 -13.44 -21.19
CA ALA A 158 16.30 -13.24 -22.10
C ALA A 158 15.54 -11.93 -21.82
N GLY A 159 15.64 -11.38 -20.59
CA GLY A 159 14.90 -10.19 -20.17
C GLY A 159 15.18 -8.98 -21.06
N ARG A 160 16.41 -8.79 -21.54
CA ARG A 160 16.78 -7.65 -22.39
C ARG A 160 16.13 -7.68 -23.77
N GLU A 161 15.88 -8.87 -24.31
CA GLU A 161 15.34 -9.07 -25.65
C GLU A 161 13.82 -9.30 -25.65
N PHE A 162 13.28 -9.83 -24.55
CA PHE A 162 11.86 -10.13 -24.41
C PHE A 162 10.98 -8.87 -24.41
N TYR A 163 11.41 -7.81 -23.72
CA TYR A 163 10.64 -6.57 -23.61
C TYR A 163 11.00 -5.60 -24.74
N GLN A 164 10.03 -5.28 -25.59
CA GLN A 164 10.19 -4.27 -26.65
C GLN A 164 10.61 -2.90 -26.08
N GLU A 165 10.01 -2.47 -24.97
CA GLU A 165 10.36 -1.25 -24.22
C GLU A 165 11.01 -1.62 -22.88
N TRP A 166 12.21 -2.21 -22.89
CA TRP A 166 12.85 -2.71 -21.68
C TRP A 166 12.97 -1.67 -20.56
N ASP A 167 13.37 -0.43 -20.85
CA ASP A 167 13.53 0.61 -19.82
C ASP A 167 12.21 0.92 -19.11
N ARG A 168 11.11 0.96 -19.87
CA ARG A 168 9.77 1.19 -19.35
C ARG A 168 9.32 0.03 -18.46
N ALA A 169 9.54 -1.21 -18.91
CA ALA A 169 9.21 -2.41 -18.14
C ALA A 169 10.02 -2.47 -16.84
N ALA A 170 11.32 -2.18 -16.90
CA ALA A 170 12.21 -2.15 -15.75
C ALA A 170 11.77 -1.11 -14.71
N GLN A 171 11.41 0.10 -15.15
CA GLN A 171 10.87 1.14 -14.27
C GLN A 171 9.57 0.71 -13.59
N ALA A 172 8.66 0.08 -14.34
CA ALA A 172 7.40 -0.43 -13.80
C ALA A 172 7.63 -1.51 -12.73
N VAL A 173 8.55 -2.44 -12.96
CA VAL A 173 8.92 -3.48 -11.98
C VAL A 173 9.49 -2.86 -10.72
N VAL A 174 10.43 -1.90 -10.83
CA VAL A 174 11.00 -1.21 -9.66
C VAL A 174 9.94 -0.42 -8.89
N ALA A 175 9.03 0.25 -9.59
CA ALA A 175 7.93 0.98 -8.95
C ALA A 175 7.02 0.04 -8.15
N ASN A 176 6.66 -1.12 -8.72
CA ASN A 176 5.87 -2.13 -8.01
C ASN A 176 6.59 -2.68 -6.78
N LEU A 177 7.90 -2.95 -6.86
CA LEU A 177 8.67 -3.42 -5.70
C LEU A 177 8.76 -2.36 -4.59
N ARG A 178 8.88 -1.07 -4.93
CA ARG A 178 8.85 0.01 -3.93
C ARG A 178 7.48 0.12 -3.25
N GLN A 179 6.41 -0.03 -4.01
CA GLN A 179 5.04 -0.08 -3.46
C GLN A 179 4.85 -1.30 -2.54
N ALA A 180 5.33 -2.47 -2.97
CA ALA A 180 5.29 -3.70 -2.18
C ALA A 180 6.07 -3.54 -0.85
N HIS A 181 7.26 -2.95 -0.89
CA HIS A 181 8.06 -2.69 0.30
C HIS A 181 7.39 -1.67 1.24
N GLY A 182 6.75 -0.63 0.71
CA GLY A 182 5.95 0.30 1.52
C GLY A 182 4.71 -0.34 2.15
N PHE A 183 4.24 -1.46 1.61
CA PHE A 183 3.10 -2.21 2.14
C PHE A 183 3.51 -3.20 3.23
N ASP A 184 4.58 -3.95 3.01
CA ASP A 184 5.17 -4.89 3.98
C ASP A 184 6.72 -4.82 3.93
N PRO A 185 7.33 -3.92 4.72
CA PRO A 185 8.79 -3.76 4.74
C PRO A 185 9.53 -5.03 5.20
N GLU A 186 8.86 -5.87 6.00
CA GLU A 186 9.42 -7.06 6.62
C GLU A 186 9.17 -8.33 5.79
N HIS A 187 8.56 -8.19 4.61
CA HIS A 187 8.26 -9.32 3.75
C HIS A 187 9.54 -10.10 3.40
N PRO A 188 9.63 -11.43 3.64
CA PRO A 188 10.86 -12.18 3.45
C PRO A 188 11.47 -12.09 2.03
N ARG A 189 10.63 -11.95 1.00
CA ARG A 189 11.08 -11.78 -0.40
C ARG A 189 11.65 -10.38 -0.72
N LEU A 190 11.45 -9.39 0.15
CA LEU A 190 11.90 -8.01 -0.04
C LEU A 190 13.04 -7.61 0.91
N ARG A 191 13.48 -8.54 1.77
CA ARG A 191 14.65 -8.34 2.62
C ARG A 191 15.94 -8.45 1.78
N ARG A 192 16.93 -7.62 2.11
CA ARG A 192 18.27 -7.62 1.53
C ARG A 192 19.03 -8.90 1.83
#